data_AF-A0A7R7GKM6-F1
#
_entry.id   AF-A0A7R7GKM6-F1
#
_cell.length_a   1.000
_cell.length_b   1.000
_cell.length_c   1.000
_cell.angle_alpha   90.00
_cell.angle_beta   90.00
_cell.angle_gamma   90.00
#
_symmetry.space_group_name_H-M   'P 1'
#
loop_
_entity.id
_entity.type
_entity.pdbx_description
1 polymer ?
#
loop_
_entity_poly.entity_id
_entity_poly.type
_entity_poly.pdbx_seq_one_letter_code
_entity_poly.pdbx_strand_id
1 'polypeptide(L)'
;MVSASQIAGNPRLVKRFLNALSIRMAISRAHDVGVDEAVLAKMLLFERCGNPKAYDALTAAVNNDPDGKPVFLAGWEQKATANEELALDQLWDDPFIREWLAITPQLADIDLRGVLYVSREHAPLITPEDRLSSEGAELLTAILKSPDMAASLHDRLAALPRPETTVIMDRVLEQARREQEWGTPAILDACIAVAKADPSLGTRVAGFLSERPTGQIKPGIVPKISDQPWAAGVFDRWKDADVSDPVKKAIGTVEKG
;
A
#
# COMPACT_ATOMS: atom_id res chain seq x y z
N MET A 1 -0.87 10.94 11.95
CA MET A 1 -2.33 11.12 11.81
C MET A 1 -2.57 12.00 10.60
N VAL A 2 -3.38 11.54 9.65
CA VAL A 2 -3.65 12.22 8.39
C VAL A 2 -4.92 13.04 8.56
N SER A 3 -4.82 14.36 8.67
CA SER A 3 -5.97 15.27 8.77
C SER A 3 -6.47 15.66 7.37
N ALA A 4 -7.72 16.13 7.27
CA ALA A 4 -8.27 16.61 5.99
C ALA A 4 -7.41 17.75 5.39
N SER A 5 -6.72 18.50 6.25
CA SER A 5 -5.75 19.53 5.91
C SER A 5 -4.48 19.03 5.20
N GLN A 6 -4.09 17.75 5.33
CA GLN A 6 -2.91 17.20 4.65
C GLN A 6 -3.14 16.94 3.15
N ILE A 7 -4.38 16.70 2.71
CA ILE A 7 -4.71 16.64 1.29
C ILE A 7 -4.50 18.00 0.64
N ALA A 8 -4.95 19.08 1.31
CA ALA A 8 -4.84 20.45 0.79
C ALA A 8 -3.37 20.91 0.63
N GLY A 9 -2.47 20.42 1.48
CA GLY A 9 -1.03 20.77 1.43
C GLY A 9 -0.24 20.11 0.29
N ASN A 10 -0.80 19.11 -0.40
CA ASN A 10 -0.09 18.37 -1.44
C ASN A 10 -0.82 18.46 -2.81
N PRO A 11 -0.33 19.29 -3.75
CA PRO A 11 -0.96 19.50 -5.05
C PRO A 11 -1.23 18.22 -5.86
N ARG A 12 -0.41 17.18 -5.68
CA ARG A 12 -0.63 15.88 -6.34
C ARG A 12 -1.81 15.13 -5.73
N LEU A 13 -1.97 15.18 -4.40
CA LEU A 13 -3.09 14.54 -3.71
C LEU A 13 -4.41 15.22 -4.06
N VAL A 14 -4.44 16.55 -4.13
CA VAL A 14 -5.59 17.34 -4.58
C VAL A 14 -6.00 16.94 -6.01
N LYS A 15 -5.05 16.92 -6.95
CA LYS A 15 -5.34 16.53 -8.34
C LYS A 15 -5.92 15.11 -8.43
N ARG A 16 -5.36 14.14 -7.70
CA ARG A 16 -5.85 12.76 -7.70
C ARG A 16 -7.25 12.64 -7.07
N PHE A 17 -7.50 13.36 -5.99
CA PHE A 17 -8.83 13.44 -5.37
C PHE A 17 -9.86 13.97 -6.38
N LEU A 18 -9.57 15.11 -7.02
CA LEU A 18 -10.46 15.70 -8.03
C LEU A 18 -10.65 14.78 -9.24
N ASN A 19 -9.61 14.06 -9.66
CA ASN A 19 -9.73 13.10 -10.75
C ASN A 19 -10.64 11.91 -10.39
N ALA A 20 -10.46 11.34 -9.19
CA ALA A 20 -11.29 10.25 -8.71
C ALA A 20 -12.77 10.67 -8.57
N LEU A 21 -13.00 11.87 -8.03
CA LEU A 21 -14.34 12.47 -7.95
C LEU A 21 -14.94 12.64 -9.36
N SER A 22 -14.19 13.21 -10.31
CA SER A 22 -14.64 13.43 -11.68
C SER A 22 -15.02 12.13 -12.40
N ILE A 23 -14.20 11.09 -12.28
CA ILE A 23 -14.46 9.77 -12.89
C ILE A 23 -15.71 9.13 -12.30
N ARG A 24 -15.84 9.11 -10.97
CA ARG A 24 -17.01 8.50 -10.31
C ARG A 24 -18.31 9.28 -10.60
N MET A 25 -18.22 10.61 -10.71
CA MET A 25 -19.33 11.43 -11.20
C MET A 25 -19.70 11.13 -12.66
N ALA A 26 -18.72 10.86 -13.52
CA ALA A 26 -18.97 10.45 -14.90
C ALA A 26 -19.68 9.09 -14.98
N ILE A 27 -19.26 8.12 -14.17
CA ILE A 27 -19.92 6.80 -14.05
C ILE A 27 -21.35 6.96 -13.53
N SER A 28 -21.55 7.77 -12.48
CA SER A 28 -22.88 8.05 -11.95
C SER A 28 -23.84 8.57 -13.02
N ARG A 29 -23.36 9.44 -13.93
CA ARG A 29 -24.15 9.97 -15.04
C ARG A 29 -24.36 8.94 -16.14
N ALA A 30 -23.34 8.16 -16.48
CA ALA A 30 -23.42 7.15 -17.54
C ALA A 30 -24.38 6.01 -17.21
N HIS A 31 -24.49 5.64 -15.93
CA HIS A 31 -25.35 4.57 -15.43
C HIS A 31 -26.66 5.06 -14.80
N ASP A 32 -26.97 6.36 -14.91
CA ASP A 32 -28.18 6.98 -14.37
C ASP A 32 -28.43 6.69 -12.87
N VAL A 33 -27.34 6.63 -12.09
CA VAL A 33 -27.37 6.34 -10.65
C VAL A 33 -27.77 7.58 -9.84
N GLY A 34 -27.47 8.77 -10.35
CA GLY A 34 -27.84 10.05 -9.72
C GLY A 34 -27.19 10.30 -8.35
N VAL A 35 -25.87 10.43 -8.30
CA VAL A 35 -25.12 10.70 -7.06
C VAL A 35 -24.86 12.20 -6.88
N ASP A 36 -25.10 12.71 -5.67
CA ASP A 36 -24.72 14.06 -5.26
C ASP A 36 -23.19 14.19 -5.12
N GLU A 37 -22.60 15.20 -5.75
CA GLU A 37 -21.15 15.39 -5.79
C GLU A 37 -20.55 15.68 -4.41
N ALA A 38 -21.24 16.43 -3.55
CA ALA A 38 -20.76 16.77 -2.22
C ALA A 38 -20.81 15.55 -1.29
N VAL A 39 -21.87 14.74 -1.40
CA VAL A 39 -21.97 13.44 -0.70
C VAL A 39 -20.85 12.51 -1.15
N LEU A 40 -20.63 12.39 -2.46
CA LEU A 40 -19.56 11.56 -3.01
C LEU A 40 -18.19 12.05 -2.56
N ALA A 41 -17.92 13.35 -2.60
CA ALA A 41 -16.67 13.94 -2.16
C ALA A 41 -16.40 13.66 -0.67
N LYS A 42 -17.42 13.82 0.19
CA LYS A 42 -17.31 13.51 1.63
C LYS A 42 -17.03 12.03 1.87
N MET A 43 -17.70 11.13 1.14
CA MET A 43 -17.45 9.69 1.22
C MET A 43 -16.06 9.30 0.70
N LEU A 44 -15.61 9.91 -0.41
CA LEU A 44 -14.27 9.70 -0.99
C LEU A 44 -13.16 10.13 -0.03
N LEU A 45 -13.40 11.21 0.70
CA LEU A 45 -12.49 11.70 1.73
C LEU A 45 -12.38 10.69 2.87
N PHE A 46 -13.50 10.12 3.32
CA PHE A 46 -13.50 9.09 4.37
C PHE A 46 -12.80 7.81 3.92
N GLU A 47 -13.09 7.35 2.71
CA GLU A 47 -12.49 6.17 2.09
C GLU A 47 -10.95 6.26 2.06
N ARG A 48 -10.42 7.46 1.84
CA ARG A 48 -8.98 7.69 1.67
C ARG A 48 -8.24 7.97 2.97
N CYS A 49 -8.84 8.73 3.87
CA CYS A 49 -8.15 9.28 5.04
C CYS A 49 -8.67 8.70 6.36
N GLY A 50 -9.84 8.05 6.34
CA GLY A 50 -10.43 7.43 7.50
C GLY A 50 -9.76 6.13 7.91
N ASN A 51 -10.12 5.68 9.10
CA ASN A 51 -9.81 4.33 9.54
C ASN A 51 -10.52 3.31 8.62
N PRO A 52 -9.79 2.38 7.96
CA PRO A 52 -10.39 1.41 7.04
C PRO A 52 -11.50 0.56 7.68
N LYS A 53 -11.34 0.17 8.94
CA LYS A 53 -12.36 -0.61 9.66
C LYS A 53 -13.62 0.22 9.95
N ALA A 54 -13.47 1.52 10.17
CA ALA A 54 -14.62 2.42 10.35
C ALA A 54 -15.34 2.66 9.01
N TYR A 55 -14.60 2.78 7.91
CA TYR A 55 -15.17 2.84 6.57
C TYR A 55 -15.91 1.55 6.18
N ASP A 56 -15.34 0.39 6.50
CA ASP A 56 -16.01 -0.91 6.32
C ASP A 56 -17.29 -1.00 7.16
N ALA A 57 -17.25 -0.53 8.42
CA ALA A 57 -18.42 -0.47 9.28
C ALA A 57 -19.51 0.47 8.72
N LEU A 58 -19.13 1.64 8.19
CA LEU A 58 -20.06 2.55 7.51
C LEU A 58 -20.71 1.87 6.30
N THR A 59 -19.90 1.24 5.46
CA THR A 59 -20.34 0.56 4.24
C THR A 59 -21.27 -0.60 4.60
N ALA A 60 -20.97 -1.35 5.66
CA ALA A 60 -21.83 -2.40 6.17
C ALA A 60 -23.16 -1.85 6.69
N ALA A 61 -23.15 -0.73 7.43
CA ALA A 61 -24.36 -0.08 7.92
C ALA A 61 -25.27 0.36 6.76
N VAL A 62 -24.71 0.97 5.71
CA VAL A 62 -25.45 1.35 4.50
C VAL A 62 -26.06 0.12 3.81
N ASN A 63 -25.31 -0.97 3.65
CA ASN A 63 -25.81 -2.17 2.97
C ASN A 63 -26.87 -2.93 3.78
N ASN A 64 -26.84 -2.83 5.10
CA ASN A 64 -27.78 -3.51 6.00
C ASN A 64 -29.03 -2.68 6.30
N ASP A 65 -29.02 -1.38 6.01
CA ASP A 65 -30.18 -0.51 6.13
C ASP A 65 -31.10 -0.63 4.90
N PRO A 66 -32.42 -0.85 5.06
CA PRO A 66 -33.36 -1.00 3.94
C PRO A 66 -33.36 0.19 2.96
N ASP A 67 -33.15 1.40 3.48
CA ASP A 67 -33.16 2.65 2.73
C ASP A 67 -31.74 3.11 2.34
N GLY A 68 -30.70 2.34 2.69
CA GLY A 68 -29.32 2.68 2.37
C GLY A 68 -28.74 3.79 3.22
N LYS A 69 -29.30 4.05 4.40
CA LYS A 69 -28.99 5.23 5.22
C LYS A 69 -28.12 4.89 6.43
N PRO A 70 -26.98 5.57 6.64
CA PRO A 70 -26.16 5.36 7.82
C PRO A 70 -26.68 6.15 9.04
N VAL A 71 -27.91 5.85 9.47
CA VAL A 71 -28.63 6.62 10.51
C VAL A 71 -27.89 6.76 11.84
N PHE A 72 -26.99 5.82 12.15
CA PHE A 72 -26.16 5.87 13.37
C PHE A 72 -25.25 7.10 13.42
N LEU A 73 -24.94 7.71 12.27
CA LEU A 73 -24.12 8.93 12.21
C LEU A 73 -24.87 10.17 12.72
N ALA A 74 -26.21 10.18 12.76
CA ALA A 74 -27.00 11.39 13.00
C ALA A 74 -26.60 12.13 14.28
N GLY A 75 -26.50 11.39 15.40
CA GLY A 75 -26.13 11.97 16.69
C GLY A 75 -24.71 12.53 16.72
N TRP A 76 -23.79 11.93 15.96
CA TRP A 76 -22.41 12.40 15.85
C TRP A 76 -22.30 13.60 14.91
N GLU A 77 -22.93 13.57 13.74
CA GLU A 77 -22.91 14.68 12.80
C GLU A 77 -23.56 15.94 13.38
N GLN A 78 -24.66 15.79 14.13
CA GLN A 78 -25.31 16.91 14.81
C GLN A 78 -24.39 17.58 15.82
N LYS A 79 -23.77 16.80 16.71
CA LYS A 79 -22.82 17.31 17.73
C LYS A 79 -21.57 17.90 17.11
N ALA A 80 -21.02 17.27 16.07
CA ALA A 80 -19.85 17.76 15.34
C ALA A 80 -20.12 19.13 14.70
N THR A 81 -21.29 19.29 14.07
CA THR A 81 -21.70 20.56 13.45
C THR A 81 -21.96 21.65 14.48
N ALA A 82 -22.50 21.29 15.66
CA ALA A 82 -22.74 22.20 16.78
C ALA A 82 -21.48 22.53 17.60
N ASN A 83 -20.33 21.92 17.26
CA ASN A 83 -19.07 22.04 17.98
C ASN A 83 -19.19 21.63 19.48
N GLU A 84 -20.02 20.62 19.73
CA GLU A 84 -20.25 20.00 21.04
C GLU A 84 -19.31 18.81 21.29
N GLU A 85 -19.24 18.35 22.55
CA GLU A 85 -18.40 17.22 22.92
C GLU A 85 -18.88 15.90 22.28
N LEU A 86 -18.01 15.32 21.46
CA LEU A 86 -18.22 14.07 20.73
C LEU A 86 -17.68 12.88 21.53
N ALA A 87 -18.59 12.08 22.08
CA ALA A 87 -18.28 10.74 22.59
C ALA A 87 -18.39 9.73 21.44
N LEU A 88 -17.24 9.35 20.87
CA LEU A 88 -17.15 8.36 19.79
C LEU A 88 -16.74 7.01 20.36
N ASP A 89 -17.21 5.94 19.73
CA ASP A 89 -16.75 4.58 20.05
C ASP A 89 -15.29 4.40 19.67
N GLN A 90 -14.60 3.43 20.27
CA GLN A 90 -13.16 3.20 20.06
C GLN A 90 -12.77 3.02 18.57
N LEU A 91 -13.65 2.45 17.74
CA LEU A 91 -13.41 2.29 16.31
C LEU A 91 -13.41 3.63 15.55
N TRP A 92 -14.18 4.60 16.05
CA TRP A 92 -14.46 5.90 15.43
C TRP A 92 -13.69 7.05 16.08
N ASP A 93 -13.04 6.81 17.21
CA ASP A 93 -12.26 7.79 17.95
C ASP A 93 -10.92 8.10 17.27
N ASP A 94 -10.99 8.86 16.18
CA ASP A 94 -9.86 9.34 15.40
C ASP A 94 -10.02 10.85 15.10
N PRO A 95 -8.94 11.66 15.17
CA PRO A 95 -9.03 13.10 14.91
C PRO A 95 -9.57 13.46 13.53
N PHE A 96 -9.24 12.69 12.50
CA PHE A 96 -9.78 12.91 11.16
C PHE A 96 -11.28 12.62 11.12
N ILE A 97 -11.76 11.58 11.81
CA ILE A 97 -13.20 11.26 11.86
C ILE A 97 -13.98 12.40 12.52
N ARG A 98 -13.43 13.01 13.57
CA ARG A 98 -14.02 14.18 14.24
C ARG A 98 -14.15 15.38 13.29
N GLU A 99 -13.10 15.68 12.52
CA GLU A 99 -13.15 16.71 11.47
C GLU A 99 -14.15 16.34 10.36
N TRP A 100 -14.17 15.08 9.93
CA TRP A 100 -15.01 14.57 8.86
C TRP A 100 -16.50 14.62 9.18
N LEU A 101 -16.88 14.32 10.43
CA LEU A 101 -18.27 14.42 10.90
C LEU A 101 -18.82 15.85 10.82
N ALA A 102 -17.96 16.87 10.90
CA ALA A 102 -18.34 18.27 10.79
C ALA A 102 -18.45 18.77 9.32
N ILE A 103 -18.00 17.97 8.34
CA ILE A 103 -18.09 18.32 6.92
C ILE A 103 -19.55 18.15 6.45
N THR A 104 -20.08 19.14 5.74
CA THR A 104 -21.39 19.05 5.09
C THR A 104 -21.28 18.35 3.72
N PRO A 105 -22.31 17.62 3.26
CA PRO A 105 -23.62 17.39 3.88
C PRO A 105 -23.59 16.32 4.99
N GLN A 106 -24.58 16.35 5.88
CA GLN A 106 -24.82 15.25 6.82
C GLN A 106 -25.28 14.01 6.05
N LEU A 107 -24.71 12.85 6.37
CA LEU A 107 -24.92 11.62 5.63
C LEU A 107 -26.03 10.75 6.21
N ALA A 108 -26.39 10.95 7.48
CA ALA A 108 -27.27 10.05 8.21
C ALA A 108 -28.63 9.78 7.53
N ASP A 109 -29.18 10.76 6.82
CA ASP A 109 -30.49 10.66 6.14
C ASP A 109 -30.40 10.43 4.62
N ILE A 110 -29.19 10.29 4.08
CA ILE A 110 -28.94 10.17 2.64
C ILE A 110 -28.80 8.69 2.25
N ASP A 111 -29.49 8.26 1.19
CA ASP A 111 -29.27 6.94 0.60
C ASP A 111 -27.90 6.90 -0.08
N LEU A 112 -26.96 6.17 0.52
CA LEU A 112 -25.58 6.09 0.05
C LEU A 112 -25.34 4.91 -0.91
N ARG A 113 -26.34 4.12 -1.28
CA ARG A 113 -26.14 2.95 -2.16
C ARG A 113 -25.59 3.34 -3.52
N GLY A 114 -26.06 4.45 -4.09
CA GLY A 114 -25.53 4.99 -5.35
C GLY A 114 -24.06 5.42 -5.23
N VAL A 115 -23.71 6.05 -4.10
CA VAL A 115 -22.32 6.46 -3.80
C VAL A 115 -21.42 5.23 -3.69
N LEU A 116 -21.86 4.18 -2.98
CA LEU A 116 -21.12 2.93 -2.86
C LEU A 116 -21.00 2.20 -4.20
N TYR A 117 -22.05 2.22 -5.03
CA TYR A 117 -22.05 1.61 -6.36
C TYR A 117 -20.95 2.20 -7.25
N VAL A 118 -20.93 3.53 -7.40
CA VAL A 118 -19.90 4.19 -8.22
C VAL A 118 -18.51 4.12 -7.59
N SER A 119 -18.44 3.91 -6.27
CA SER A 119 -17.19 3.69 -5.54
C SER A 119 -16.65 2.26 -5.70
N ARG A 120 -17.50 1.27 -6.03
CA ARG A 120 -17.11 -0.12 -6.29
C ARG A 120 -16.64 -0.35 -7.72
N GLU A 121 -17.36 0.22 -8.69
CA GLU A 121 -17.04 0.13 -10.14
C GLU A 121 -15.62 0.66 -10.44
N HIS A 122 -15.14 1.61 -9.63
CA HIS A 122 -13.72 1.96 -9.54
C HIS A 122 -13.39 2.18 -8.05
N ALA A 123 -13.34 1.07 -7.28
CA ALA A 123 -12.53 1.06 -6.06
C ALA A 123 -11.20 1.72 -6.44
N PRO A 124 -10.67 2.66 -5.63
CA PRO A 124 -9.54 3.46 -6.05
C PRO A 124 -8.53 2.50 -6.62
N LEU A 125 -7.90 2.87 -7.73
CA LEU A 125 -6.58 2.35 -8.00
C LEU A 125 -5.79 2.74 -6.74
N ILE A 126 -5.78 1.86 -5.74
CA ILE A 126 -4.88 1.89 -4.62
C ILE A 126 -3.57 1.62 -5.33
N THR A 127 -2.98 2.70 -5.84
CA THR A 127 -1.62 2.62 -6.32
C THR A 127 -0.82 2.19 -5.10
N PRO A 128 0.21 1.36 -5.25
CA PRO A 128 0.98 0.89 -4.11
C PRO A 128 1.45 2.05 -3.18
N GLU A 129 1.51 3.30 -3.67
CA GLU A 129 1.76 4.49 -2.85
C GLU A 129 0.69 4.79 -1.78
N ASP A 130 -0.60 4.50 -2.02
CA ASP A 130 -1.70 4.78 -1.07
C ASP A 130 -1.80 3.71 0.05
N ARG A 131 -0.97 2.66 0.01
CA ARG A 131 -0.86 1.64 1.09
C ARG A 131 0.22 1.96 2.11
N LEU A 132 1.10 2.91 1.83
CA LEU A 132 2.21 3.25 2.72
C LEU A 132 1.81 4.38 3.66
N SER A 133 2.13 4.21 4.93
CA SER A 133 2.17 5.31 5.88
C SER A 133 3.24 6.34 5.47
N SER A 134 3.23 7.53 6.08
CA SER A 134 4.30 8.52 5.85
C SER A 134 5.70 7.94 6.13
N GLU A 135 5.80 7.11 7.17
CA GLU A 135 7.02 6.39 7.53
C GLU A 135 7.39 5.35 6.45
N GLY A 136 6.44 4.53 6.00
CA GLY A 136 6.66 3.55 4.94
C GLY A 136 7.07 4.20 3.61
N ALA A 137 6.51 5.36 3.27
CA ALA A 137 6.86 6.12 2.08
C ALA A 137 8.26 6.77 2.18
N GLU A 138 8.63 7.28 3.36
CA GLU A 138 9.98 7.78 3.63
C GLU A 138 11.01 6.65 3.50
N LEU A 139 10.74 5.51 4.13
CA LEU A 139 11.62 4.33 4.08
C LEU A 139 11.78 3.80 2.66
N LEU A 140 10.69 3.68 1.89
CA LEU A 140 10.78 3.31 0.48
C LEU A 140 11.66 4.28 -0.30
N THR A 141 11.48 5.59 -0.07
CA THR A 141 12.28 6.62 -0.73
C THR A 141 13.77 6.51 -0.36
N ALA A 142 14.08 6.28 0.92
CA ALA A 142 15.45 6.11 1.40
C ALA A 142 16.10 4.86 0.79
N ILE A 143 15.40 3.72 0.80
CA ILE A 143 15.87 2.45 0.23
C ILE A 143 16.13 2.59 -1.27
N LEU A 144 15.24 3.23 -2.03
CA LEU A 144 15.43 3.38 -3.47
C LEU A 144 16.52 4.39 -3.85
N LYS A 145 16.80 5.38 -2.99
CA LYS A 145 17.88 6.36 -3.20
C LYS A 145 19.26 5.80 -2.81
N SER A 146 19.33 4.99 -1.76
CA SER A 146 20.59 4.43 -1.24
C SER A 146 20.41 2.95 -0.89
N PRO A 147 20.27 2.06 -1.91
CA PRO A 147 19.95 0.65 -1.69
C PRO A 147 21.03 -0.12 -0.92
N ASP A 148 22.30 0.24 -1.10
CA ASP A 148 23.48 -0.29 -0.43
C ASP A 148 23.47 -0.05 1.10
N MET A 149 22.79 1.01 1.54
CA MET A 149 22.65 1.36 2.95
C MET A 149 21.38 0.77 3.60
N ALA A 150 20.57 0.02 2.86
CA ALA A 150 19.25 -0.44 3.31
C ALA A 150 19.30 -1.32 4.56
N ALA A 151 20.41 -2.02 4.82
CA ALA A 151 20.60 -2.81 6.04
C ALA A 151 20.47 -1.98 7.32
N SER A 152 20.83 -0.69 7.29
CA SER A 152 20.70 0.22 8.44
C SER A 152 19.24 0.57 8.78
N LEU A 153 18.30 0.31 7.86
CA LEU A 153 16.88 0.61 8.03
C LEU A 153 16.08 -0.59 8.56
N HIS A 154 16.75 -1.70 8.89
CA HIS A 154 16.11 -2.97 9.29
C HIS A 154 15.05 -2.80 10.38
N ASP A 155 15.39 -2.17 11.50
CA ASP A 155 14.48 -2.10 12.65
C ASP A 155 13.25 -1.24 12.35
N ARG A 156 13.42 -0.18 11.55
CA ARG A 156 12.30 0.65 11.08
C ARG A 156 11.40 -0.13 10.11
N LEU A 157 11.99 -0.91 9.20
CA LEU A 157 11.24 -1.78 8.29
C LEU A 157 10.48 -2.88 9.03
N ALA A 158 11.08 -3.49 10.04
CA ALA A 158 10.48 -4.56 10.84
C ALA A 158 9.32 -4.05 11.71
N ALA A 159 9.29 -2.75 12.01
CA ALA A 159 8.20 -2.11 12.73
C ALA A 159 6.97 -1.80 11.84
N LEU A 160 7.11 -1.87 10.51
CA LEU A 160 6.00 -1.60 9.59
C LEU A 160 4.98 -2.75 9.57
N PRO A 161 3.69 -2.45 9.36
CA PRO A 161 2.68 -3.47 9.08
C PRO A 161 3.03 -4.26 7.81
N ARG A 162 2.74 -5.57 7.82
CA ARG A 162 2.97 -6.49 6.70
C ARG A 162 2.44 -6.02 5.33
N PRO A 163 1.26 -5.36 5.23
CA PRO A 163 0.81 -4.80 3.95
C PRO A 163 1.77 -3.74 3.38
N GLU A 164 2.45 -2.97 4.23
CA GLU A 164 3.41 -1.94 3.82
C GLU A 164 4.73 -2.57 3.37
N THR A 165 5.30 -3.52 4.13
CA THR A 165 6.53 -4.23 3.73
C THR A 165 6.35 -4.97 2.40
N THR A 166 5.17 -5.55 2.17
CA THR A 166 4.79 -6.20 0.90
C THR A 166 4.87 -5.21 -0.26
N VAL A 167 4.32 -4.00 -0.07
CA VAL A 167 4.33 -2.94 -1.07
C VAL A 167 5.74 -2.41 -1.33
N ILE A 168 6.53 -2.22 -0.27
CA ILE A 168 7.93 -1.80 -0.39
C ILE A 168 8.71 -2.83 -1.22
N MET A 169 8.55 -4.12 -0.92
CA MET A 169 9.18 -5.20 -1.69
C MET A 169 8.78 -5.16 -3.16
N ASP A 170 7.49 -4.97 -3.46
CA ASP A 170 7.01 -4.90 -4.84
C ASP A 170 7.68 -3.77 -5.62
N ARG A 171 7.85 -2.60 -4.99
CA ARG A 171 8.54 -1.44 -5.59
C ARG A 171 10.05 -1.63 -5.73
N VAL A 172 10.68 -2.25 -4.74
CA VAL A 172 12.12 -2.60 -4.80
C VAL A 172 12.36 -3.59 -5.93
N LEU A 173 11.53 -4.64 -6.06
CA LEU A 173 11.63 -5.61 -7.16
C LEU A 173 11.31 -4.99 -8.53
N GLU A 174 10.37 -4.06 -8.60
CA GLU A 174 10.09 -3.29 -9.83
C GLU A 174 11.32 -2.49 -10.28
N GLN A 175 12.01 -1.82 -9.37
CA GLN A 175 13.27 -1.13 -9.66
C GLN A 175 14.38 -2.13 -10.03
N ALA A 176 14.49 -3.25 -9.30
CA ALA A 176 15.47 -4.30 -9.55
C ALA A 176 15.36 -4.91 -10.95
N ARG A 177 14.17 -4.94 -11.56
CA ARG A 177 13.99 -5.42 -12.95
C ARG A 177 14.81 -4.64 -13.99
N ARG A 178 15.27 -3.44 -13.66
CA ARG A 178 16.09 -2.60 -14.56
C ARG A 178 17.55 -3.06 -14.63
N GLU A 179 18.02 -3.78 -13.62
CA GLU A 179 19.39 -4.31 -13.59
C GLU A 179 19.60 -5.41 -14.63
N GLN A 180 20.71 -5.29 -15.35
CA GLN A 180 21.10 -6.25 -16.41
C GLN A 180 22.19 -7.22 -15.94
N GLU A 181 22.87 -6.93 -14.83
CA GLU A 181 23.93 -7.79 -14.29
C GLU A 181 23.72 -8.04 -12.80
N TRP A 182 23.57 -9.31 -12.48
CA TRP A 182 23.30 -9.83 -11.13
C TRP A 182 24.57 -10.44 -10.54
N GLY A 183 25.54 -9.57 -10.26
CA GLY A 183 26.67 -9.87 -9.38
C GLY A 183 26.37 -9.37 -7.97
N THR A 184 26.61 -8.09 -7.71
CA THR A 184 26.20 -7.46 -6.44
C THR A 184 25.68 -6.06 -6.71
N PRO A 185 24.63 -5.89 -7.54
CA PRO A 185 24.05 -4.58 -7.75
C PRO A 185 23.51 -4.04 -6.42
N ALA A 186 23.61 -2.74 -6.18
CA ALA A 186 23.21 -2.14 -4.90
C ALA A 186 21.75 -2.47 -4.52
N ILE A 187 20.85 -2.59 -5.52
CA ILE A 187 19.44 -2.95 -5.28
C ILE A 187 19.26 -4.34 -4.64
N LEU A 188 20.25 -5.22 -4.72
CA LEU A 188 20.24 -6.50 -4.02
C LEU A 188 20.27 -6.32 -2.50
N ASP A 189 21.02 -5.34 -1.99
CA ASP A 189 21.06 -5.02 -0.56
C ASP A 189 19.69 -4.57 -0.05
N ALA A 190 18.97 -3.77 -0.85
CA ALA A 190 17.58 -3.41 -0.57
C ALA A 190 16.65 -4.64 -0.54
N CYS A 191 16.76 -5.54 -1.51
CA CYS A 191 15.96 -6.78 -1.53
C CYS A 191 16.20 -7.62 -0.27
N ILE A 192 17.47 -7.79 0.12
CA ILE A 192 17.86 -8.54 1.31
C ILE A 192 17.35 -7.85 2.58
N ALA A 193 17.51 -6.53 2.70
CA ALA A 193 17.07 -5.79 3.89
C ALA A 193 15.56 -5.91 4.12
N VAL A 194 14.75 -5.75 3.09
CA VAL A 194 13.28 -5.88 3.21
C VAL A 194 12.88 -7.34 3.50
N ALA A 195 13.56 -8.33 2.90
CA ALA A 195 13.31 -9.74 3.19
C ALA A 195 13.77 -10.17 4.60
N LYS A 196 14.79 -9.52 5.17
CA LYS A 196 15.19 -9.74 6.58
C LYS A 196 14.17 -9.15 7.55
N ALA A 197 13.64 -7.96 7.24
CA ALA A 197 12.60 -7.32 8.04
C ALA A 197 11.25 -8.07 8.01
N ASP A 198 10.88 -8.64 6.86
CA ASP A 198 9.72 -9.54 6.71
C ASP A 198 10.15 -10.84 6.00
N PRO A 199 10.52 -11.89 6.77
CA PRO A 199 11.00 -13.17 6.24
C PRO A 199 10.03 -13.83 5.25
N SER A 200 8.72 -13.53 5.32
CA SER A 200 7.73 -14.10 4.41
C SER A 200 7.92 -13.63 2.96
N LEU A 201 8.60 -12.50 2.75
CA LEU A 201 8.89 -11.93 1.44
C LEU A 201 10.15 -12.52 0.79
N GLY A 202 10.95 -13.31 1.52
CA GLY A 202 12.14 -13.97 0.98
C GLY A 202 11.85 -14.86 -0.23
N THR A 203 10.70 -15.54 -0.24
CA THR A 203 10.26 -16.36 -1.39
C THR A 203 10.03 -15.54 -2.66
N ARG A 204 9.60 -14.27 -2.54
CA ARG A 204 9.46 -13.36 -3.68
C ARG A 204 10.82 -12.99 -4.27
N VAL A 205 11.81 -12.69 -3.41
CA VAL A 205 13.18 -12.40 -3.85
C VAL A 205 13.79 -13.62 -4.54
N ALA A 206 13.62 -14.82 -3.95
CA ALA A 206 14.09 -16.06 -4.55
C ALA A 206 13.45 -16.33 -5.92
N GLY A 207 12.13 -16.17 -6.04
CA GLY A 207 11.42 -16.29 -7.31
C GLY A 207 11.95 -15.32 -8.36
N PHE A 208 12.09 -14.04 -7.98
CA PHE A 208 12.60 -13.00 -8.86
C PHE A 208 14.02 -13.29 -9.39
N LEU A 209 14.94 -13.73 -8.53
CA LEU A 209 16.31 -14.07 -8.89
C LEU A 209 16.39 -15.35 -9.75
N SER A 210 15.53 -16.32 -9.47
CA SER A 210 15.43 -17.56 -10.24
C SER A 210 14.98 -17.31 -11.68
N GLU A 211 14.14 -16.31 -11.90
CA GLU A 211 13.58 -15.95 -13.22
C GLU A 211 14.51 -15.03 -14.04
N ARG A 212 15.66 -14.62 -13.50
CA ARG A 212 16.61 -13.80 -14.28
C ARG A 212 17.18 -14.61 -15.43
N PRO A 213 17.35 -14.03 -16.63
CA PRO A 213 18.08 -14.68 -17.71
C PRO A 213 19.46 -15.13 -17.25
N THR A 214 19.85 -16.36 -17.57
CA THR A 214 21.06 -17.00 -17.02
C THR A 214 22.34 -16.21 -17.30
N GLY A 215 22.43 -15.54 -18.46
CA GLY A 215 23.56 -14.68 -18.82
C GLY A 215 23.71 -13.40 -17.97
N GLN A 216 22.66 -13.01 -17.25
CA GLN A 216 22.72 -11.87 -16.32
C GLN A 216 23.32 -12.27 -14.96
N ILE A 217 23.24 -13.54 -14.57
CA ILE A 217 23.74 -14.02 -13.27
C ILE A 217 25.27 -14.06 -13.28
N LYS A 218 25.90 -13.37 -12.33
CA LYS A 218 27.37 -13.31 -12.17
C LYS A 218 27.79 -13.98 -10.87
N PRO A 219 28.99 -14.57 -10.78
CA PRO A 219 29.40 -15.39 -9.64
C PRO A 219 29.41 -14.65 -8.29
N GLY A 220 29.60 -13.33 -8.29
CA GLY A 220 29.65 -12.51 -7.07
C GLY A 220 28.36 -12.51 -6.24
N ILE A 221 27.21 -12.84 -6.85
CA ILE A 221 25.92 -12.87 -6.13
C ILE A 221 25.83 -14.01 -5.13
N VAL A 222 26.52 -15.12 -5.40
CA VAL A 222 26.40 -16.35 -4.64
C VAL A 222 26.84 -16.18 -3.19
N PRO A 223 28.06 -15.71 -2.87
CA PRO A 223 28.45 -15.46 -1.49
C PRO A 223 27.66 -14.31 -0.84
N LYS A 224 27.06 -13.41 -1.64
CA LYS A 224 26.28 -12.28 -1.13
C LYS A 224 24.91 -12.71 -0.58
N ILE A 225 24.31 -13.77 -1.14
CA ILE A 225 22.99 -14.26 -0.71
C ILE A 225 23.05 -15.56 0.09
N SER A 226 24.22 -16.15 0.29
CA SER A 226 24.33 -17.49 0.87
C SER A 226 23.86 -17.63 2.31
N ASP A 227 23.90 -16.55 3.09
CA ASP A 227 23.38 -16.50 4.46
C ASP A 227 21.84 -16.33 4.50
N GLN A 228 21.18 -16.21 3.35
CA GLN A 228 19.74 -16.02 3.27
C GLN A 228 18.98 -17.36 3.30
N PRO A 229 17.93 -17.51 4.13
CA PRO A 229 17.17 -18.77 4.24
C PRO A 229 16.55 -19.26 2.92
N TRP A 230 16.30 -18.34 1.99
CA TRP A 230 15.68 -18.61 0.69
C TRP A 230 16.69 -18.89 -0.43
N ALA A 231 18.01 -18.77 -0.19
CA ALA A 231 19.03 -18.89 -1.22
C ALA A 231 19.22 -20.31 -1.75
N ALA A 232 19.04 -21.33 -0.91
CA ALA A 232 19.18 -22.73 -1.32
C ALA A 232 18.31 -23.07 -2.56
N GLY A 233 17.03 -22.67 -2.53
CA GLY A 233 16.13 -22.91 -3.67
C GLY A 233 16.50 -22.12 -4.94
N VAL A 234 17.19 -21.00 -4.81
CA VAL A 234 17.74 -20.24 -5.96
C VAL A 234 18.94 -20.98 -6.54
N PHE A 235 19.85 -21.45 -5.68
CA PHE A 235 21.04 -22.19 -6.07
C PHE A 235 20.70 -23.50 -6.78
N ASP A 236 19.71 -24.25 -6.29
CA ASP A 236 19.24 -25.46 -6.94
C ASP A 236 18.76 -25.17 -8.37
N ARG A 237 17.92 -24.14 -8.55
CA ARG A 237 17.46 -23.73 -9.89
C ARG A 237 18.60 -23.27 -10.80
N TRP A 238 19.57 -22.54 -10.27
CA TRP A 238 20.70 -22.09 -11.07
C TRP A 238 21.63 -23.23 -11.47
N LYS A 239 21.81 -24.26 -10.64
CA LYS A 239 22.56 -25.47 -11.02
C LYS A 239 21.91 -26.21 -12.18
N ASP A 240 20.58 -26.34 -12.14
CA ASP A 240 19.78 -26.98 -13.18
C ASP A 240 19.68 -26.13 -14.46
N ALA A 241 19.86 -24.81 -14.33
CA ALA A 241 19.86 -23.88 -15.45
C ALA A 241 21.23 -23.76 -16.15
N ASP A 242 21.20 -23.17 -17.35
CA ASP A 242 22.39 -22.87 -18.16
C ASP A 242 23.08 -21.57 -17.70
N VAL A 243 23.35 -21.44 -16.40
CA VAL A 243 24.21 -20.38 -15.85
C VAL A 243 25.68 -20.74 -16.05
N SER A 244 26.54 -19.73 -16.13
CA SER A 244 27.97 -19.91 -16.38
C SER A 244 28.68 -20.80 -15.34
N ASP A 245 29.72 -21.53 -15.75
CA ASP A 245 30.53 -22.39 -14.87
C ASP A 245 31.10 -21.67 -13.63
N PRO A 246 31.57 -20.40 -13.71
CA PRO A 246 31.98 -19.65 -12.52
C PRO A 246 30.88 -19.52 -11.46
N VAL A 247 29.61 -19.37 -11.86
CA VAL A 247 28.47 -19.32 -10.94
C VAL A 247 28.28 -20.68 -10.27
N LYS A 248 28.26 -21.78 -11.04
CA LYS A 248 28.14 -23.14 -10.49
C LYS A 248 29.28 -23.47 -9.52
N LYS A 249 30.51 -23.04 -9.84
CA LYS A 249 31.67 -23.20 -8.96
C LYS A 249 31.57 -22.37 -7.69
N ALA A 250 31.06 -21.14 -7.77
CA ALA A 250 30.81 -20.31 -6.59
C ALA A 250 29.79 -20.97 -5.66
N ILE A 251 28.70 -21.54 -6.21
CA ILE A 251 27.68 -22.25 -5.42
C ILE A 251 28.30 -23.45 -4.69
N GLY A 252 29.04 -24.28 -5.43
CA GLY A 252 29.71 -25.45 -4.82
C GLY A 252 30.79 -25.09 -3.80
N THR A 253 31.32 -23.87 -3.82
CA THR A 253 32.26 -23.38 -2.78
C THR A 253 31.50 -23.06 -1.50
N VAL A 254 30.36 -22.37 -1.60
CA VAL A 254 29.61 -21.92 -0.44
C VAL A 254 28.82 -23.04 0.24
N GLU A 255 28.42 -24.08 -0.49
CA GLU A 255 27.76 -25.26 0.12
C GLU A 255 28.74 -26.19 0.86
N LYS A 256 30.04 -26.06 0.59
CA LYS A 256 31.10 -26.88 1.22
C LYS A 256 31.72 -26.21 2.44
N GLY A 257 31.54 -24.90 2.60
CA GLY A 257 32.06 -24.10 3.72
C GLY A 257 31.01 -23.94 4.80
#